data_AF-A0A8C9TA16-F1
#
_entry.id   AF-A0A8C9TA16-F1
#
_cell.length_a   1.000
_cell.length_b   1.000
_cell.length_c   1.000
_cell.angle_alpha   90.00
_cell.angle_beta   90.00
_cell.angle_gamma   90.00
#
_symmetry.space_group_name_H-M   'P 1'
#
loop_
_entity.id
_entity.type
_entity.pdbx_description
1 polymer ?
#
loop_
_entity_poly.entity_id
_entity_poly.type
_entity_poly.pdbx_seq_one_letter_code
_entity_poly.pdbx_strand_id
1 'polypeptide(L)'
;MAPASFVSFRSPTPCPPGLQNMLAEKVEQMMEWSSRRSVIRMNGDKFRRFVKAPPRNYSVVVMFTALQPQRQCSVCRQANEEYQVLANSWRYSSAFSNKLFFTVVDYDEGADVFQQLNMNSAPTFMHFPPKGKPRRADTFDLQRIGFASEQLAKWIADRTDVQIRVFRPPNYSGTIALALLVSLVGGLLYLRRNNLEFIYNKTGWAMAALCVVFAMTSGQMWNHIRGPPYAHKNPQNGQVSYIHGSSQAQFVAESHIILLLNAAITMGMVLLNEAATSKGDVGKRRSTFHLTIRPSFLSLRSEATRFPRSPRCARRVGERVVRGCRRSPAAEPFHGGERDGSPAAGHVPLEQNEPVNEGICNVTLRQSELPNYLCGSSESERA
;
A
#
# COMPACT_ATOMS: atom_id res chain seq x y z
N MET A 1 -30.34 -60.35 8.23
CA MET A 1 -29.36 -60.43 7.12
C MET A 1 -29.96 -59.75 5.90
N ALA A 2 -29.51 -58.54 5.59
CA ALA A 2 -29.81 -57.84 4.34
C ALA A 2 -28.50 -57.70 3.56
N PRO A 3 -28.47 -57.89 2.22
CA PRO A 3 -27.23 -57.88 1.48
C PRO A 3 -26.77 -56.45 1.20
N ALA A 4 -25.46 -56.24 1.31
CA ALA A 4 -24.80 -54.97 1.01
C ALA A 4 -24.77 -54.71 -0.50
N SER A 5 -25.27 -53.55 -0.90
CA SER A 5 -25.22 -53.05 -2.28
C SER A 5 -23.79 -52.64 -2.64
N PHE A 6 -23.18 -53.38 -3.56
CA PHE A 6 -21.84 -53.11 -4.10
C PHE A 6 -21.91 -51.90 -5.06
N VAL A 7 -21.38 -50.75 -4.65
CA VAL A 7 -21.24 -49.57 -5.52
C VAL A 7 -20.07 -49.84 -6.48
N SER A 8 -20.40 -50.15 -7.73
CA SER A 8 -19.42 -50.32 -8.80
C SER A 8 -18.71 -49.00 -9.09
N PHE A 9 -17.42 -48.93 -8.74
CA PHE A 9 -16.50 -47.89 -9.17
C PHE A 9 -16.38 -47.96 -10.71
N ARG A 10 -17.13 -47.12 -11.43
CA ARG A 10 -16.86 -46.88 -12.86
C ARG A 10 -15.49 -46.21 -12.97
N SER A 11 -14.51 -46.97 -13.44
CA SER A 11 -13.24 -46.44 -13.93
C SER A 11 -13.52 -45.34 -14.97
N PRO A 12 -12.71 -44.26 -15.00
CA PRO A 12 -12.90 -43.19 -15.98
C PRO A 12 -12.72 -43.77 -17.38
N THR A 13 -13.76 -43.66 -18.20
CA THR A 13 -13.72 -44.04 -19.62
C THR A 13 -12.53 -43.36 -20.30
N PRO A 14 -11.68 -44.09 -21.04
CA PRO A 14 -10.63 -43.50 -21.85
C PRO A 14 -11.22 -42.44 -22.79
N CYS A 15 -10.63 -41.25 -22.82
CA CYS A 15 -11.05 -40.21 -23.75
C CYS A 15 -10.87 -40.70 -25.20
N PRO A 16 -11.79 -40.39 -26.12
CA PRO A 16 -11.60 -40.73 -27.53
C PRO A 16 -10.27 -40.15 -28.05
N PRO A 17 -9.50 -40.90 -28.85
CA PRO A 17 -8.11 -40.56 -29.20
C PRO A 17 -7.96 -39.17 -29.86
N GLY A 18 -8.96 -38.69 -30.61
CA GLY A 18 -8.95 -37.34 -31.18
C GLY A 18 -8.99 -36.21 -30.14
N LEU A 19 -9.62 -36.43 -28.97
CA LEU A 19 -9.73 -35.42 -27.92
C LEU A 19 -8.42 -35.27 -27.12
N GLN A 20 -7.68 -36.36 -26.94
CA GLN A 20 -6.35 -36.32 -26.32
C GLN A 20 -5.34 -35.59 -27.20
N ASN A 21 -5.38 -35.80 -28.52
CA ASN A 21 -4.51 -35.10 -29.45
C ASN A 21 -4.76 -33.58 -29.44
N MET A 22 -6.04 -33.17 -29.46
CA MET A 22 -6.40 -31.74 -29.33
C MET A 22 -5.99 -31.12 -27.99
N LEU A 23 -6.02 -31.90 -26.90
CA LEU A 23 -5.56 -31.43 -25.58
C LEU A 23 -4.06 -31.21 -25.58
N ALA A 24 -3.29 -32.17 -26.09
CA ALA A 24 -1.84 -32.09 -26.16
C ALA A 24 -1.39 -30.87 -26.98
N GLU A 25 -1.98 -30.66 -28.16
CA GLU A 25 -1.70 -29.51 -29.03
C GLU A 25 -1.98 -28.17 -28.31
N LYS A 26 -3.12 -28.08 -27.59
CA LYS A 26 -3.45 -26.88 -26.79
C LYS A 26 -2.42 -26.61 -25.69
N VAL A 27 -1.97 -27.65 -24.99
CA VAL A 27 -0.98 -27.51 -23.91
C VAL A 27 0.37 -27.10 -24.46
N GLU A 28 0.80 -27.73 -25.56
CA GLU A 28 2.05 -27.40 -26.24
C GLU A 28 2.07 -25.94 -26.70
N GLN A 29 0.98 -25.47 -27.31
CA GLN A 29 0.87 -24.07 -27.73
C GLN A 29 0.89 -23.09 -26.56
N MET A 30 0.23 -23.42 -25.45
CA MET A 30 0.29 -22.60 -24.23
C MET A 30 1.69 -22.58 -23.61
N MET A 31 2.40 -23.70 -23.65
CA MET A 31 3.80 -23.80 -23.21
C MET A 31 4.72 -22.99 -24.11
N GLU A 32 4.52 -23.02 -25.43
CA GLU A 32 5.29 -22.21 -26.37
C GLU A 32 5.08 -20.71 -26.12
N TRP A 33 3.84 -20.25 -25.92
CA TRP A 33 3.60 -18.85 -25.58
C TRP A 33 4.16 -18.46 -24.22
N SER A 34 4.01 -19.34 -23.22
CA SER A 34 4.60 -19.17 -21.89
C SER A 34 6.12 -19.03 -21.98
N SER A 35 6.77 -19.78 -22.88
CA SER A 35 8.22 -19.72 -23.12
C SER A 35 8.68 -18.34 -23.60
N ARG A 36 7.86 -17.63 -24.37
CA ARG A 36 8.17 -16.29 -24.91
C ARG A 36 7.80 -15.17 -23.95
N ARG A 37 6.71 -15.33 -23.19
CA ARG A 37 6.19 -14.32 -22.24
C ARG A 37 5.59 -15.02 -21.02
N SER A 38 5.89 -14.52 -19.82
CA SER A 38 5.33 -15.04 -18.56
C SER A 38 3.81 -14.87 -18.46
N VAL A 39 3.26 -13.82 -19.06
CA VAL A 39 1.82 -13.56 -19.15
C VAL A 39 1.38 -13.57 -20.61
N ILE A 40 0.43 -14.44 -20.95
CA ILE A 40 -0.09 -14.60 -22.30
C ILE A 40 -1.25 -13.62 -22.52
N ARG A 41 -1.15 -12.73 -23.51
CA ARG A 41 -2.24 -11.82 -23.89
C ARG A 41 -3.28 -12.56 -24.74
N MET A 42 -4.54 -12.48 -24.32
CA MET A 42 -5.67 -13.18 -24.93
C MET A 42 -6.70 -12.19 -25.46
N ASN A 43 -7.14 -12.41 -26.70
CA ASN A 43 -8.35 -11.82 -27.28
C ASN A 43 -9.54 -12.75 -26.95
N GLY A 44 -10.78 -12.31 -27.19
CA GLY A 44 -12.01 -13.09 -26.99
C GLY A 44 -11.99 -14.47 -27.65
N ASP A 45 -11.46 -14.62 -28.85
CA ASP A 45 -11.35 -15.93 -29.52
C ASP A 45 -10.35 -16.87 -28.83
N LYS A 46 -9.18 -16.36 -28.44
CA LYS A 46 -8.19 -17.14 -27.70
C LYS A 46 -8.74 -17.54 -26.33
N PHE A 47 -9.41 -16.61 -25.64
CA PHE A 47 -10.06 -16.90 -24.37
C PHE A 47 -11.11 -18.02 -24.52
N ARG A 48 -11.96 -17.96 -25.55
CA ARG A 48 -12.92 -19.03 -25.82
C ARG A 48 -12.25 -20.37 -26.08
N ARG A 49 -11.18 -20.41 -26.88
CA ARG A 49 -10.49 -21.65 -27.29
C ARG A 49 -9.65 -22.31 -26.18
N PHE A 50 -8.90 -21.53 -25.40
CA PHE A 50 -7.96 -22.04 -24.40
C PHE A 50 -8.51 -22.02 -22.96
N VAL A 51 -9.43 -21.09 -22.64
CA VAL A 51 -9.96 -20.94 -21.27
C VAL A 51 -11.36 -21.52 -21.11
N LYS A 52 -12.27 -21.33 -22.08
CA LYS A 52 -13.66 -21.85 -21.98
C LYS A 52 -13.88 -23.21 -22.63
N ALA A 53 -13.31 -23.48 -23.79
CA ALA A 53 -13.58 -24.71 -24.53
C ALA A 53 -12.89 -25.92 -23.88
N PRO A 54 -13.60 -27.05 -23.68
CA PRO A 54 -12.96 -28.33 -23.37
C PRO A 54 -12.16 -28.85 -24.58
N PRO A 55 -11.25 -29.82 -24.42
CA PRO A 55 -10.75 -30.42 -23.17
C PRO A 55 -9.67 -29.53 -22.50
N ARG A 56 -9.54 -29.61 -21.16
CA ARG A 56 -8.48 -28.95 -20.38
C ARG A 56 -7.99 -29.83 -19.24
N ASN A 57 -6.68 -29.86 -19.02
CA ASN A 57 -6.01 -30.49 -17.87
C ASN A 57 -5.13 -29.50 -17.09
N TYR A 58 -5.27 -28.21 -17.38
CA TYR A 58 -4.55 -27.12 -16.74
C TYR A 58 -5.52 -26.08 -16.16
N SER A 59 -5.06 -25.42 -15.10
CA SER A 59 -5.65 -24.23 -14.51
C SER A 59 -5.15 -22.99 -15.22
N VAL A 60 -6.04 -22.02 -15.43
CA VAL A 60 -5.68 -20.72 -16.00
C VAL A 60 -6.06 -19.63 -15.02
N VAL A 61 -5.09 -18.79 -14.67
CA VAL A 61 -5.33 -17.55 -13.94
C VAL A 61 -5.43 -16.44 -14.97
N VAL A 62 -6.53 -15.69 -14.93
CA VAL A 62 -6.83 -14.62 -15.88
C VAL A 62 -6.92 -13.31 -15.13
N MET A 63 -6.15 -12.32 -15.58
CA MET A 63 -6.34 -10.92 -15.19
C MET A 63 -7.19 -10.22 -16.27
N PHE A 64 -8.37 -9.76 -15.88
CA PHE A 64 -9.19 -8.85 -16.67
C PHE A 64 -8.76 -7.43 -16.36
N THR A 65 -8.35 -6.68 -17.39
CA THR A 65 -7.75 -5.34 -17.22
C THR A 65 -8.20 -4.37 -18.32
N ALA A 66 -7.85 -3.10 -18.15
CA ALA A 66 -8.01 -2.05 -19.14
C ALA A 66 -6.76 -1.16 -19.13
N LEU A 67 -5.70 -1.60 -19.82
CA LEU A 67 -4.39 -0.95 -19.82
C LEU A 67 -4.27 0.17 -20.85
N GLN A 68 -5.23 0.29 -21.78
CA GLN A 68 -5.18 1.29 -22.82
C GLN A 68 -5.20 2.72 -22.22
N PRO A 69 -4.30 3.62 -22.64
CA PRO A 69 -4.16 4.95 -22.03
C PRO A 69 -5.43 5.80 -22.14
N GLN A 70 -6.28 5.52 -23.12
CA GLN A 70 -7.60 6.15 -23.30
C GLN A 70 -8.52 5.92 -22.09
N ARG A 71 -8.36 4.81 -21.35
CA ARG A 71 -9.18 4.45 -20.19
C ARG A 71 -8.68 5.03 -18.86
N GLN A 72 -7.44 5.54 -18.82
CA GLN A 72 -6.82 6.17 -17.65
C GLN A 72 -6.94 5.36 -16.34
N CYS A 73 -6.93 4.02 -16.40
CA CYS A 73 -7.05 3.16 -15.22
C CYS A 73 -5.70 3.01 -14.48
N SER A 74 -5.48 3.81 -13.44
CA SER A 74 -4.25 3.76 -12.62
C SER A 74 -4.11 2.44 -11.84
N VAL A 75 -5.22 1.94 -11.28
CA VAL A 75 -5.26 0.68 -10.52
C VAL A 75 -4.91 -0.52 -11.42
N CYS A 76 -5.38 -0.52 -12.66
CA CYS A 76 -5.08 -1.56 -13.65
C CYS A 76 -3.58 -1.65 -13.95
N ARG A 77 -2.89 -0.50 -14.03
CA ARG A 77 -1.45 -0.44 -14.29
C ARG A 77 -0.65 -1.02 -13.11
N GLN A 78 -0.97 -0.61 -11.88
CA GLN A 78 -0.31 -1.11 -10.68
C GLN A 78 -0.56 -2.61 -10.47
N ALA A 79 -1.81 -3.06 -10.66
CA ALA A 79 -2.16 -4.48 -10.56
C ALA A 79 -1.46 -5.33 -11.62
N ASN A 80 -1.28 -4.81 -12.85
CA ASN A 80 -0.53 -5.48 -13.91
C ASN A 80 0.96 -5.62 -13.56
N GLU A 81 1.58 -4.63 -12.92
CA GLU A 81 2.97 -4.72 -12.47
C GLU A 81 3.14 -5.85 -11.44
N GLU A 82 2.29 -5.94 -10.42
CA GLU A 82 2.31 -7.02 -9.44
C GLU A 82 2.00 -8.39 -10.07
N TYR A 83 1.06 -8.45 -11.01
CA TYR A 83 0.72 -9.68 -11.73
C TYR A 83 1.88 -10.18 -12.60
N GLN A 84 2.65 -9.28 -13.21
CA GLN A 84 3.85 -9.65 -13.96
C GLN A 84 4.96 -10.19 -13.05
N VAL A 85 5.16 -9.59 -11.88
CA VAL A 85 6.13 -10.09 -10.89
C VAL A 85 5.77 -11.52 -10.46
N LEU A 86 4.48 -11.77 -10.19
CA LEU A 86 3.97 -13.10 -9.87
C LEU A 86 4.22 -14.11 -11.00
N ALA A 87 3.85 -13.77 -12.23
CA ALA A 87 4.00 -14.65 -13.39
C ALA A 87 5.48 -14.92 -13.73
N ASN A 88 6.36 -13.93 -13.59
CA ASN A 88 7.80 -14.11 -13.73
C ASN A 88 8.35 -15.03 -12.63
N SER A 89 7.90 -14.85 -11.39
CA SER A 89 8.30 -15.71 -10.27
C SER A 89 7.90 -17.17 -10.51
N TRP A 90 6.71 -17.41 -11.09
CA TRP A 90 6.28 -18.75 -11.51
C TRP A 90 7.19 -19.33 -12.58
N ARG A 91 7.51 -18.56 -13.62
CA ARG A 91 8.39 -18.99 -14.72
C ARG A 91 9.77 -19.42 -14.24
N TYR A 92 10.34 -18.74 -13.25
CA TYR A 92 11.65 -19.06 -12.68
C TYR A 92 11.59 -20.02 -11.49
N SER A 93 10.40 -20.49 -11.11
CA SER A 93 10.24 -21.42 -9.99
C SER A 93 10.66 -22.83 -10.38
N SER A 94 11.28 -23.56 -9.45
CA SER A 94 11.53 -24.99 -9.60
C SER A 94 10.25 -25.83 -9.67
N ALA A 95 9.13 -25.28 -9.19
CA ALA A 95 7.81 -25.93 -9.26
C ALA A 95 7.08 -25.69 -10.60
N PHE A 96 7.71 -25.03 -11.57
CA PHE A 96 7.11 -24.71 -12.86
C PHE A 96 6.56 -25.96 -13.56
N SER A 97 5.31 -25.89 -14.00
CA SER A 97 4.61 -27.00 -14.65
C SER A 97 3.65 -26.52 -15.74
N ASN A 98 3.27 -27.43 -16.65
CA ASN A 98 2.27 -27.20 -17.68
C ASN A 98 0.81 -27.26 -17.16
N LYS A 99 0.62 -27.24 -15.83
CA LYS A 99 -0.71 -27.30 -15.20
C LYS A 99 -1.24 -25.92 -14.82
N LEU A 100 -0.42 -24.87 -14.84
CA LEU A 100 -0.81 -23.52 -14.45
C LEU A 100 -0.29 -22.48 -15.45
N PHE A 101 -1.21 -21.70 -16.01
CA PHE A 101 -0.88 -20.64 -16.96
C PHE A 101 -1.44 -19.29 -16.52
N PHE A 102 -0.66 -18.23 -16.76
CA PHE A 102 -1.02 -16.85 -16.47
C PHE A 102 -1.40 -16.12 -17.76
N THR A 103 -2.54 -15.46 -17.75
CA THR A 103 -3.10 -14.81 -18.94
C THR A 103 -3.71 -13.46 -18.59
N VAL A 104 -3.79 -12.58 -19.58
CA VAL A 104 -4.42 -11.27 -19.45
C VAL A 104 -5.39 -11.04 -20.61
N VAL A 105 -6.56 -10.50 -20.30
CA VAL A 105 -7.56 -10.05 -21.28
C VAL A 105 -7.78 -8.56 -21.05
N ASP A 106 -7.45 -7.75 -22.06
CA ASP A 106 -7.72 -6.33 -22.04
C ASP A 106 -9.16 -6.07 -22.53
N TYR A 107 -9.85 -5.10 -21.93
CA TYR A 107 -11.19 -4.71 -22.31
C TYR A 107 -11.30 -4.31 -23.79
N ASP A 108 -10.32 -3.56 -24.32
CA ASP A 108 -10.37 -3.09 -25.70
C ASP A 108 -10.06 -4.23 -26.70
N GLU A 109 -9.39 -5.30 -26.26
CA GLU A 109 -9.13 -6.51 -27.08
C GLU A 109 -10.22 -7.58 -26.95
N GLY A 110 -11.03 -7.57 -25.90
CA GLY A 110 -11.93 -8.66 -25.55
C GLY A 110 -13.21 -8.22 -24.86
N ALA A 111 -13.81 -7.11 -25.30
CA ALA A 111 -15.03 -6.54 -24.70
C ALA A 111 -16.20 -7.56 -24.62
N ASP A 112 -16.26 -8.49 -25.56
CA ASP A 112 -17.23 -9.59 -25.59
C ASP A 112 -17.08 -10.54 -24.39
N VAL A 113 -15.85 -10.77 -23.91
CA VAL A 113 -15.58 -11.60 -22.74
C VAL A 113 -16.05 -10.91 -21.46
N PHE A 114 -15.86 -9.59 -21.35
CA PHE A 114 -16.34 -8.80 -20.22
C PHE A 114 -17.86 -8.83 -20.12
N GLN A 115 -18.55 -8.70 -21.26
CA GLN A 115 -20.01 -8.81 -21.33
C GLN A 115 -20.48 -10.23 -20.96
N GLN A 116 -19.83 -11.27 -21.49
CA GLN A 116 -20.18 -12.68 -21.19
C GLN A 116 -20.01 -13.04 -19.71
N LEU A 117 -19.10 -12.39 -19.00
CA LEU A 117 -18.84 -12.61 -17.58
C LEU A 117 -19.55 -11.58 -16.69
N ASN A 118 -20.33 -10.66 -17.28
CA ASN A 118 -21.04 -9.58 -16.59
C ASN A 118 -20.11 -8.73 -15.69
N MET A 119 -18.92 -8.42 -16.20
CA MET A 119 -17.94 -7.60 -15.49
C MET A 119 -18.01 -6.15 -15.97
N ASN A 120 -18.34 -5.25 -15.05
CA ASN A 120 -18.47 -3.81 -15.32
C ASN A 120 -17.27 -2.98 -14.84
N SER A 121 -16.28 -3.63 -14.22
CA SER A 121 -15.11 -2.99 -13.63
C SER A 121 -13.84 -3.79 -13.87
N ALA A 122 -12.71 -3.09 -13.93
CA ALA A 122 -11.37 -3.66 -14.00
C ALA A 122 -10.47 -3.00 -12.92
N PRO A 123 -9.41 -3.67 -12.44
CA PRO A 123 -8.99 -5.02 -12.77
C PRO A 123 -9.75 -6.10 -11.96
N THR A 124 -9.84 -7.33 -12.49
CA THR A 124 -10.40 -8.48 -11.76
C THR A 124 -9.58 -9.73 -12.06
N PHE A 125 -9.26 -10.52 -11.03
CA PHE A 125 -8.52 -11.77 -11.18
C PHE A 125 -9.45 -12.95 -10.98
N MET A 126 -9.43 -13.89 -11.92
CA MET A 126 -10.23 -15.12 -11.83
C MET A 126 -9.38 -16.35 -12.14
N HIS A 127 -9.65 -17.43 -11.42
CA HIS A 127 -9.10 -18.75 -11.67
C HIS A 127 -10.14 -19.61 -12.42
N PHE A 128 -9.71 -20.18 -13.54
CA PHE A 128 -10.51 -21.14 -14.29
C PHE A 128 -9.95 -22.54 -14.05
N PRO A 129 -10.68 -23.42 -13.33
CA PRO A 129 -10.24 -24.78 -13.10
C PRO A 129 -10.25 -25.60 -14.40
N PRO A 130 -9.46 -26.70 -14.46
CA PRO A 130 -9.41 -27.57 -15.63
C PRO A 130 -10.78 -28.22 -15.93
N LYS A 131 -11.57 -28.48 -14.88
CA LYS A 131 -12.91 -29.08 -14.98
C LYS A 131 -13.95 -28.20 -14.30
N GLY A 132 -15.11 -28.05 -14.95
CA GLY A 132 -16.25 -27.31 -14.42
C GLY A 132 -16.17 -25.80 -14.63
N LYS A 133 -17.13 -25.09 -14.01
CA LYS A 133 -17.21 -23.63 -14.01
C LYS A 133 -16.47 -23.07 -12.79
N PRO A 134 -15.92 -21.83 -12.87
CA PRO A 134 -15.36 -21.15 -11.71
C PRO A 134 -16.39 -21.03 -10.57
N ARG A 135 -15.95 -21.26 -9.33
CA ARG A 135 -16.73 -21.03 -8.11
C ARG A 135 -16.56 -19.58 -7.66
N ARG A 136 -17.36 -19.11 -6.69
CA ARG A 136 -17.24 -17.75 -6.15
C ARG A 136 -15.84 -17.43 -5.60
N ALA A 137 -15.22 -18.39 -4.91
CA ALA A 137 -13.87 -18.23 -4.37
C ALA A 137 -12.76 -18.30 -5.44
N ASP A 138 -13.08 -18.63 -6.69
CA ASP A 138 -12.17 -18.49 -7.83
C ASP A 138 -12.17 -17.06 -8.39
N THR A 139 -12.94 -16.14 -7.81
CA THR A 139 -12.79 -14.71 -8.06
C THR A 139 -12.04 -14.09 -6.89
N PHE A 140 -10.94 -13.41 -7.17
CA PHE A 140 -10.12 -12.79 -6.13
C PHE A 140 -10.78 -11.50 -5.61
N ASP A 141 -10.87 -11.37 -4.29
CA ASP A 141 -11.44 -10.20 -3.62
C ASP A 141 -10.39 -9.07 -3.52
N LEU A 142 -10.29 -8.33 -4.62
CA LEU A 142 -9.35 -7.21 -4.78
C LEU A 142 -9.57 -6.10 -3.74
N GLN A 143 -10.82 -5.80 -3.40
CA GLN A 143 -11.17 -4.65 -2.55
C GLN A 143 -10.77 -4.87 -1.10
N ARG A 144 -10.82 -6.10 -0.61
CA ARG A 144 -10.51 -6.45 0.79
C ARG A 144 -9.04 -6.78 1.01
N ILE A 145 -8.41 -7.50 0.07
CA ILE A 145 -7.06 -8.06 0.24
C ILE A 145 -5.98 -7.16 -0.39
N GLY A 146 -6.31 -6.45 -1.47
CA GLY A 146 -5.35 -5.74 -2.31
C GLY A 146 -4.68 -6.66 -3.34
N PHE A 147 -3.87 -6.08 -4.23
CA PHE A 147 -3.27 -6.77 -5.40
C PHE A 147 -1.77 -7.09 -5.23
N ALA A 148 -1.28 -7.20 -4.00
CA ALA A 148 0.10 -7.60 -3.78
C ALA A 148 0.35 -9.01 -4.32
N SER A 149 1.46 -9.20 -5.02
CA SER A 149 1.84 -10.48 -5.65
C SER A 149 1.89 -11.64 -4.67
N GLU A 150 2.29 -11.44 -3.41
CA GLU A 150 2.29 -12.47 -2.37
C GLU A 150 0.88 -12.93 -1.99
N GLN A 151 -0.09 -12.01 -1.96
CA GLN A 151 -1.49 -12.34 -1.68
C GLN A 151 -2.13 -13.09 -2.84
N LEU A 152 -1.81 -12.69 -4.09
CA LEU A 152 -2.24 -13.42 -5.28
C LEU A 152 -1.63 -14.82 -5.31
N ALA A 153 -0.34 -14.98 -4.97
CA ALA A 153 0.31 -16.28 -4.87
C ALA A 153 -0.35 -17.19 -3.84
N LYS A 154 -0.67 -16.64 -2.65
CA LYS A 154 -1.38 -17.37 -1.59
C LYS A 154 -2.77 -17.81 -2.05
N TRP A 155 -3.54 -16.91 -2.66
CA TRP A 155 -4.85 -17.24 -3.21
C TRP A 155 -4.74 -18.34 -4.27
N ILE A 156 -3.78 -18.27 -5.20
CA ILE A 156 -3.57 -19.32 -6.20
C ILE A 156 -3.23 -20.66 -5.53
N ALA A 157 -2.35 -20.65 -4.51
CA ALA A 157 -2.03 -21.86 -3.76
C ALA A 157 -3.29 -22.49 -3.13
N ASP A 158 -4.17 -21.67 -2.54
CA ASP A 158 -5.44 -22.14 -1.96
C ASP A 158 -6.41 -22.73 -3.01
N ARG A 159 -6.30 -22.34 -4.30
CA ARG A 159 -7.19 -22.83 -5.38
C ARG A 159 -6.60 -23.99 -6.18
N THR A 160 -5.29 -24.01 -6.39
CA THR A 160 -4.62 -24.93 -7.31
C THR A 160 -3.61 -25.85 -6.64
N ASP A 161 -3.37 -25.69 -5.32
CA ASP A 161 -2.34 -26.42 -4.55
C ASP A 161 -0.90 -26.19 -5.08
N VAL A 162 -0.71 -25.12 -5.86
CA VAL A 162 0.59 -24.74 -6.43
C VAL A 162 1.15 -23.57 -5.62
N GLN A 163 2.22 -23.82 -4.89
CA GLN A 163 2.89 -22.78 -4.09
C GLN A 163 3.91 -22.01 -4.94
N ILE A 164 3.65 -20.72 -5.15
CA ILE A 164 4.55 -19.82 -5.89
C ILE A 164 5.29 -18.94 -4.89
N ARG A 165 6.63 -19.06 -4.86
CA ARG A 165 7.48 -18.13 -4.09
C ARG A 165 7.74 -16.89 -4.94
N VAL A 166 7.24 -15.75 -4.50
CA VAL A 166 7.36 -14.48 -5.23
C VAL A 166 8.77 -13.90 -5.03
N PHE A 167 9.45 -13.61 -6.13
CA PHE A 167 10.72 -12.89 -6.15
C PHE A 167 10.51 -11.54 -6.84
N ARG A 168 10.63 -10.45 -6.08
CA ARG A 168 10.52 -9.09 -6.61
C ARG A 168 11.86 -8.72 -7.28
N PRO A 169 11.90 -8.47 -8.60
CA PRO A 169 13.14 -8.00 -9.22
C PRO A 169 13.55 -6.68 -8.57
N PRO A 170 14.81 -6.52 -8.14
CA PRO A 170 15.27 -5.26 -7.56
C PRO A 170 15.14 -4.14 -8.61
N ASN A 171 14.43 -3.07 -8.24
CA ASN A 171 14.31 -1.88 -9.09
C ASN A 171 15.64 -1.12 -9.10
N TYR A 172 16.52 -1.44 -10.06
CA TYR A 172 17.79 -0.74 -10.24
C TYR A 172 17.63 0.72 -10.68
N SER A 173 16.44 1.13 -11.14
CA SER A 173 16.16 2.51 -11.52
C SER A 173 16.44 3.49 -10.37
N GLY A 174 16.02 3.14 -9.15
CA GLY A 174 16.25 3.97 -7.96
C GLY A 174 17.72 4.03 -7.56
N THR A 175 18.43 2.90 -7.60
CA THR A 175 19.86 2.84 -7.25
C THR A 175 20.73 3.52 -8.29
N ILE A 176 20.42 3.39 -9.58
CA ILE A 176 21.11 4.09 -10.67
C ILE A 176 20.86 5.60 -10.58
N ALA A 177 19.62 6.03 -10.34
CA ALA A 177 19.30 7.45 -10.15
C ALA A 177 20.05 8.05 -8.93
N LEU A 178 20.11 7.30 -7.82
CA LEU A 178 20.88 7.70 -6.65
C LEU A 178 22.39 7.76 -6.95
N ALA A 179 22.93 6.76 -7.63
CA ALA A 179 24.35 6.73 -8.01
C ALA A 179 24.71 7.90 -8.94
N LEU A 180 23.85 8.22 -9.92
CA LEU A 180 24.02 9.38 -10.78
C LEU A 180 23.95 10.69 -10.00
N LEU A 181 23.02 10.83 -9.05
CA LEU A 181 22.92 12.02 -8.21
C LEU A 181 24.17 12.19 -7.35
N VAL A 182 24.65 11.12 -6.71
CA VAL A 182 25.88 11.15 -5.90
C VAL A 182 27.10 11.46 -6.76
N SER A 183 27.20 10.89 -7.96
CA SER A 183 28.28 11.18 -8.91
C SER A 183 28.25 12.63 -9.39
N LEU A 184 27.06 13.17 -9.70
CA LEU A 184 26.88 14.56 -10.11
C LEU A 184 27.28 15.52 -8.98
N VAL A 185 26.76 15.31 -7.77
CA VAL A 185 27.07 16.13 -6.59
C VAL A 185 28.55 16.03 -6.25
N GLY A 186 29.12 14.83 -6.24
CA GLY A 186 30.55 14.60 -6.00
C GLY A 186 31.43 15.27 -7.05
N GLY A 187 31.07 15.19 -8.33
CA GLY A 187 31.77 15.86 -9.42
C GLY A 187 31.71 17.38 -9.33
N LEU A 188 30.53 17.94 -8.98
CA LEU A 188 30.36 19.38 -8.75
C LEU A 188 31.19 19.88 -7.58
N LEU A 189 31.22 19.12 -6.48
CA LEU A 189 32.05 19.41 -5.30
C LEU A 189 33.55 19.31 -5.60
N TYR A 190 33.96 18.37 -6.44
CA TYR A 190 35.36 18.21 -6.87
C TYR A 190 35.80 19.39 -7.75
N LEU A 191 35.01 19.76 -8.76
CA LEU A 191 35.32 20.88 -9.65
C LEU A 191 35.23 22.25 -8.95
N ARG A 192 34.34 22.40 -7.97
CA ARG A 192 34.19 23.62 -7.16
C ARG A 192 34.96 23.56 -5.84
N ARG A 193 35.96 22.68 -5.69
CA ARG A 193 36.71 22.50 -4.42
C ARG A 193 37.33 23.80 -3.88
N ASN A 194 37.65 24.75 -4.75
CA ASN A 194 38.21 26.05 -4.36
C ASN A 194 37.16 27.13 -4.01
N ASN A 195 35.87 26.86 -4.23
CA ASN A 195 34.76 27.80 -3.98
C ASN A 195 33.65 27.16 -3.12
N LEU A 196 34.04 26.62 -1.95
CA LEU A 196 33.13 25.94 -1.01
C LEU A 196 32.24 26.90 -0.21
N GLU A 197 32.27 28.20 -0.49
CA GLU A 197 31.49 29.23 0.23
C GLU A 197 29.99 28.94 0.23
N PHE A 198 29.47 28.31 -0.84
CA PHE A 198 28.07 27.88 -0.91
C PHE A 198 27.69 26.85 0.16
N ILE A 199 28.60 25.94 0.53
CA ILE A 199 28.36 24.91 1.55
C ILE A 199 28.43 25.50 2.97
N TYR A 200 29.24 26.53 3.19
CA TYR A 200 29.31 27.19 4.49
C TYR A 200 28.19 28.22 4.70
N ASN A 201 27.39 28.52 3.68
CA ASN A 201 26.29 29.47 3.79
C ASN A 201 25.12 28.92 4.63
N LYS A 202 25.03 29.37 5.88
CA LYS A 202 23.94 29.01 6.81
C LYS A 202 22.55 29.36 6.28
N THR A 203 22.40 30.43 5.50
CA THR A 203 21.10 30.83 4.94
C THR A 203 20.64 29.87 3.83
N GLY A 204 21.57 29.37 3.03
CA GLY A 204 21.29 28.33 2.02
C GLY A 204 20.76 27.04 2.64
N TRP A 205 21.39 26.56 3.71
CA TRP A 205 20.92 25.38 4.45
C TRP A 205 19.58 25.61 5.16
N ALA A 206 19.36 26.81 5.72
CA ALA A 206 18.07 27.16 6.31
C ALA A 206 16.94 27.14 5.27
N MET A 207 17.17 27.70 4.08
CA MET A 207 16.22 27.66 2.97
C MET A 207 15.96 26.23 2.48
N ALA A 208 17.01 25.41 2.33
CA ALA A 208 16.87 24.01 1.94
C ALA A 208 16.06 23.21 2.96
N ALA A 209 16.32 23.39 4.26
CA ALA A 209 15.58 22.75 5.33
C ALA A 209 14.09 23.16 5.32
N LEU A 210 13.80 24.45 5.14
CA LEU A 210 12.41 24.94 5.03
C LEU A 210 11.68 24.33 3.82
N CYS A 211 12.35 24.23 2.67
CA CYS A 211 11.77 23.57 1.49
C CYS A 211 11.37 22.12 1.77
N VAL A 212 12.22 21.36 2.46
CA VAL A 212 11.91 19.97 2.85
C VAL A 212 10.71 19.93 3.82
N VAL A 213 10.68 20.81 4.82
CA VAL A 213 9.57 20.89 5.77
C VAL A 213 8.25 21.20 5.05
N PHE A 214 8.21 22.17 4.14
CA PHE A 214 7.00 22.50 3.39
C PHE A 214 6.54 21.40 2.43
N ALA A 215 7.48 20.71 1.79
CA ALA A 215 7.17 19.54 0.97
C ALA A 215 6.52 18.43 1.82
N MET A 216 7.04 18.18 3.03
CA MET A 216 6.51 17.13 3.90
C MET A 216 5.17 17.50 4.54
N THR A 217 4.97 18.76 4.96
CA THR A 217 3.71 19.20 5.59
C THR A 217 2.55 19.36 4.61
N SER A 218 2.83 19.63 3.32
CA SER A 218 1.79 19.77 2.29
C SER A 218 1.18 18.46 1.78
N GLY A 219 1.72 17.31 2.22
CA GLY A 219 1.22 15.98 1.82
C GLY A 219 1.88 15.38 0.59
N GLN A 220 3.08 15.85 0.18
CA GLN A 220 3.79 15.31 -0.99
C GLN A 220 4.07 13.81 -0.87
N MET A 221 4.30 13.30 0.34
CA MET A 221 4.51 11.87 0.56
C MET A 221 3.24 11.04 0.29
N TRP A 222 2.06 11.58 0.60
CA TRP A 222 0.80 10.93 0.26
C TRP A 222 0.61 10.88 -1.26
N ASN A 223 0.92 11.97 -1.97
CA ASN A 223 0.90 12.01 -3.43
C ASN A 223 1.87 11.01 -4.06
N HIS A 224 3.08 10.90 -3.52
CA HIS A 224 4.09 9.96 -4.02
C HIS A 224 3.65 8.50 -3.89
N ILE A 225 3.01 8.14 -2.77
CA ILE A 225 2.58 6.75 -2.53
C ILE A 225 1.38 6.37 -3.38
N ARG A 226 0.37 7.25 -3.47
CA ARG A 226 -0.92 6.90 -4.10
C ARG A 226 -1.03 7.34 -5.56
N GLY A 227 -0.21 8.28 -6.02
CA GLY A 227 -0.24 8.79 -7.39
C GLY A 227 -1.60 9.32 -7.84
N PRO A 228 -2.25 10.23 -7.08
CA PRO A 228 -3.55 10.81 -7.48
C PRO A 228 -3.41 11.62 -8.78
N PRO A 229 -4.51 11.82 -9.54
CA PRO A 229 -4.50 12.72 -10.69
C PRO A 229 -4.26 14.17 -10.25
N TYR A 230 -3.72 14.99 -11.17
CA TYR A 230 -3.37 16.39 -10.85
C TYR A 230 -4.61 17.26 -10.56
N ALA A 231 -5.67 17.09 -11.35
CA ALA A 231 -6.97 17.72 -11.16
C ALA A 231 -8.06 16.84 -11.77
N HIS A 232 -9.28 16.96 -11.28
CA HIS A 232 -10.44 16.24 -11.82
C HIS A 232 -11.36 17.20 -12.57
N LYS A 233 -11.73 16.85 -13.81
CA LYS A 233 -12.72 17.61 -14.59
C LYS A 233 -14.09 17.01 -14.33
N ASN A 234 -15.06 17.81 -13.88
CA ASN A 234 -16.42 17.31 -13.70
C ASN A 234 -17.04 17.04 -15.08
N PRO A 235 -17.43 15.80 -15.40
CA PRO A 235 -17.95 15.43 -16.72
C PRO A 235 -19.28 16.11 -17.09
N GLN A 236 -20.04 16.63 -16.11
CA GLN A 236 -21.32 17.30 -16.39
C GLN A 236 -21.18 18.80 -16.67
N ASN A 237 -20.19 19.47 -16.07
CA ASN A 237 -20.07 20.94 -16.10
C ASN A 237 -18.79 21.43 -16.79
N GLY A 238 -17.86 20.53 -17.16
CA GLY A 238 -16.57 20.88 -17.77
C GLY A 238 -15.59 21.65 -16.88
N GLN A 239 -16.02 22.05 -15.67
CA GLN A 239 -15.20 22.79 -14.73
C GLN A 239 -14.14 21.89 -14.07
N VAL A 240 -12.92 22.42 -13.98
CA VAL A 240 -11.77 21.75 -13.34
C VAL A 240 -11.86 21.99 -11.84
N SER A 241 -12.08 20.93 -11.05
CA SER A 241 -11.99 21.03 -9.58
C SER A 241 -10.56 20.78 -9.14
N TYR A 242 -9.95 21.80 -8.55
CA TYR A 242 -8.60 21.75 -7.99
C TYR A 242 -8.57 21.26 -6.54
N ILE A 243 -9.74 21.16 -5.89
CA ILE A 243 -9.89 20.70 -4.51
C ILE A 243 -10.85 19.49 -4.49
N HIS A 244 -10.46 18.44 -3.78
CA HIS A 244 -11.22 17.22 -3.60
C HIS A 244 -12.29 17.44 -2.52
N GLY A 245 -13.53 17.02 -2.81
CA GLY A 245 -14.66 17.19 -1.87
C GLY A 245 -14.67 16.21 -0.70
N SER A 246 -13.77 15.21 -0.68
CA SER A 246 -13.69 14.19 0.37
C SER A 246 -12.40 14.33 1.18
N SER A 247 -12.44 13.99 2.47
CA SER A 247 -11.30 14.08 3.39
C SER A 247 -10.32 12.91 3.31
N GLN A 248 -10.61 11.90 2.49
CA GLN A 248 -9.76 10.70 2.34
C GLN A 248 -8.87 10.73 1.09
N ALA A 249 -9.08 11.71 0.20
CA ALA A 249 -8.35 11.89 -1.04
C ALA A 249 -7.92 13.34 -1.22
N GLN A 250 -6.80 13.54 -1.90
CA GLN A 250 -6.16 14.84 -2.13
C GLN A 250 -5.70 14.89 -3.58
N PHE A 251 -5.87 16.01 -4.26
CA PHE A 251 -5.26 16.22 -5.58
C PHE A 251 -3.83 16.75 -5.47
N VAL A 252 -3.01 16.50 -6.49
CA VAL A 252 -1.64 17.04 -6.53
C VAL A 252 -1.65 18.57 -6.50
N ALA A 253 -2.62 19.20 -7.18
CA ALA A 253 -2.78 20.66 -7.16
C ALA A 253 -3.01 21.21 -5.73
N GLU A 254 -3.73 20.51 -4.87
CA GLU A 254 -3.98 20.94 -3.49
C GLU A 254 -2.69 21.02 -2.68
N SER A 255 -1.80 20.04 -2.81
CA SER A 255 -0.52 20.07 -2.09
C SER A 255 0.34 21.27 -2.49
N HIS A 256 0.31 21.69 -3.76
CA HIS A 256 1.02 22.89 -4.20
C HIS A 256 0.42 24.16 -3.59
N ILE A 257 -0.92 24.24 -3.52
CA ILE A 257 -1.63 25.36 -2.90
C ILE A 257 -1.29 25.45 -1.40
N ILE A 258 -1.32 24.32 -0.69
CA ILE A 258 -0.98 24.24 0.74
C ILE A 258 0.49 24.59 0.97
N LEU A 259 1.39 24.16 0.09
CA LEU A 259 2.81 24.50 0.17
C LEU A 259 3.03 26.01 0.05
N LEU A 260 2.38 26.67 -0.92
CA LEU A 260 2.47 28.12 -1.10
C LEU A 260 1.87 28.89 0.09
N LEU A 261 0.74 28.44 0.63
CA LEU A 261 0.12 29.05 1.81
C LEU A 261 1.02 28.97 3.05
N ASN A 262 1.59 27.79 3.33
CA ASN A 262 2.52 27.63 4.45
C ASN A 262 3.79 28.47 4.28
N ALA A 263 4.35 28.50 3.07
CA ALA A 263 5.50 29.34 2.76
C ALA A 263 5.17 30.83 2.99
N ALA A 264 4.02 31.32 2.52
CA ALA A 264 3.60 32.70 2.73
C ALA A 264 3.43 33.07 4.21
N ILE A 265 2.82 32.19 5.02
CA ILE A 265 2.65 32.42 6.47
C ILE A 265 4.01 32.48 7.19
N THR A 266 4.90 31.53 6.90
CA THR A 266 6.24 31.51 7.53
C THR A 266 7.10 32.70 7.12
N MET A 267 7.09 33.08 5.84
CA MET A 267 7.76 34.29 5.37
C MET A 267 7.20 35.54 6.06
N GLY A 268 5.88 35.62 6.20
CA GLY A 268 5.23 36.70 6.93
C GLY A 268 5.67 36.77 8.40
N MET A 269 5.82 35.63 9.07
CA MET A 269 6.28 35.59 10.46
C MET A 269 7.76 36.00 10.60
N VAL A 270 8.62 35.56 9.67
CA VAL A 270 10.05 35.95 9.66
C VAL A 270 10.20 37.45 9.46
N LEU A 271 9.51 38.03 8.46
CA LEU A 271 9.54 39.47 8.20
C LEU A 271 9.02 40.29 9.40
N LEU A 272 8.02 39.76 10.12
CA LEU A 272 7.51 40.41 11.33
C LEU A 272 8.55 40.40 12.47
N ASN A 273 9.28 39.30 12.64
CA ASN A 273 10.32 39.19 13.65
C ASN A 273 11.54 40.09 13.33
N GLU A 274 11.93 40.17 12.06
CA GLU A 274 12.98 41.10 11.60
C GLU A 274 12.55 42.55 11.79
N ALA A 275 11.29 42.91 11.48
CA ALA A 275 10.76 44.25 11.73
C ALA A 275 10.72 44.61 13.22
N ALA A 276 10.45 43.64 14.09
CA ALA A 276 10.42 43.83 15.54
C ALA A 276 11.83 44.03 16.14
N THR A 277 12.83 43.32 15.62
CA THR A 277 14.22 43.37 16.10
C THR A 277 15.08 44.45 15.42
N SER A 278 14.69 44.92 14.23
CA SER A 278 15.37 45.99 13.52
C SER A 278 15.34 47.30 14.30
N LYS A 279 16.50 47.96 14.47
CA LYS A 279 16.64 49.26 15.17
C LYS A 279 16.33 50.49 14.30
N GLY A 280 15.81 50.33 13.06
CA GLY A 280 15.52 51.44 12.13
C GLY A 280 14.24 52.25 12.41
N ASP A 281 13.99 53.29 11.61
CA ASP A 281 12.89 54.26 11.76
C ASP A 281 11.50 53.67 12.06
N VAL A 282 10.80 54.28 13.03
CA VAL A 282 9.46 53.89 13.51
C VAL A 282 8.42 53.87 12.38
N GLY A 283 8.57 54.73 11.37
CA GLY A 283 7.68 54.81 10.21
C GLY A 283 7.76 53.58 9.29
N LYS A 284 8.97 53.08 9.00
CA LYS A 284 9.15 51.84 8.23
C LYS A 284 8.66 50.62 9.01
N ARG A 285 8.86 50.57 10.33
CA ARG A 285 8.37 49.47 11.18
C ARG A 285 6.84 49.35 11.16
N ARG A 286 6.11 50.48 11.29
CA ARG A 286 4.64 50.48 11.24
C ARG A 286 4.10 50.04 9.88
N SER A 287 4.72 50.49 8.79
CA SER A 287 4.29 50.11 7.43
C SER A 287 4.54 48.62 7.15
N THR A 288 5.70 48.08 7.56
CA THR A 288 5.97 46.64 7.46
C THR A 288 4.99 45.86 8.32
N PHE A 289 4.77 46.24 9.58
CA PHE A 289 3.83 45.57 10.49
C PHE A 289 2.40 45.49 9.92
N HIS A 290 1.89 46.57 9.31
CA HIS A 290 0.58 46.56 8.65
C HIS A 290 0.55 45.71 7.37
N LEU A 291 1.65 45.68 6.60
CA LEU A 291 1.76 44.89 5.37
C LEU A 291 1.89 43.38 5.65
N THR A 292 2.53 42.97 6.77
CA THR A 292 2.74 41.55 7.09
C THR A 292 1.62 40.92 7.90
N ILE A 293 1.01 41.66 8.84
CA ILE A 293 -0.03 41.10 9.71
C ILE A 293 -1.33 40.87 8.95
N ARG A 294 -1.71 41.81 8.07
CA ARG A 294 -2.99 41.76 7.34
C ARG A 294 -3.15 40.49 6.47
N PRO A 295 -2.18 40.08 5.63
CA PRO A 295 -2.27 38.82 4.88
C PRO A 295 -2.09 37.58 5.77
N SER A 296 -1.25 37.62 6.80
CA SER A 296 -1.06 36.48 7.72
C SER A 296 -2.33 36.16 8.50
N PHE A 297 -3.01 37.18 9.03
CA PHE A 297 -4.31 37.02 9.71
C PHE A 297 -5.41 36.60 8.74
N LEU A 298 -5.41 37.08 7.50
CA LEU A 298 -6.38 36.68 6.48
C LEU A 298 -6.21 35.19 6.09
N SER A 299 -4.96 34.72 5.95
CA SER A 299 -4.65 33.30 5.73
C SER A 299 -5.03 32.43 6.92
N LEU A 300 -4.68 32.82 8.15
CA LEU A 300 -5.09 32.11 9.38
C LEU A 300 -6.62 32.02 9.52
N ARG A 301 -7.33 33.09 9.14
CA ARG A 301 -8.80 33.11 9.12
C ARG A 301 -9.40 32.26 8.00
N SER A 302 -8.74 32.21 6.84
CA SER A 302 -9.12 31.31 5.73
C SER A 302 -8.91 29.84 6.10
N GLU A 303 -7.79 29.50 6.76
CA GLU A 303 -7.52 28.15 7.27
C GLU A 303 -8.57 27.72 8.31
N ALA A 304 -8.92 28.62 9.24
CA ALA A 304 -9.92 28.39 10.28
C ALA A 304 -11.36 28.28 9.77
N THR A 305 -11.67 28.87 8.61
CA THR A 305 -13.02 28.84 8.01
C THR A 305 -13.17 27.73 6.96
N ARG A 306 -12.08 27.29 6.31
CA ARG A 306 -12.11 26.23 5.28
C ARG A 306 -11.92 24.82 5.82
N PHE A 307 -11.43 24.65 7.05
CA PHE A 307 -11.53 23.39 7.78
C PHE A 307 -12.84 23.36 8.59
N PRO A 308 -13.97 22.88 8.05
CA PRO A 308 -15.09 22.55 8.91
C PRO A 308 -14.61 21.47 9.87
N ARG A 309 -14.92 21.69 11.16
CA ARG A 309 -14.70 20.75 12.27
C ARG A 309 -15.06 19.33 11.83
N SER A 310 -14.06 18.52 11.45
CA SER A 310 -14.22 17.07 11.51
C SER A 310 -14.13 16.71 13.01
N PRO A 311 -15.15 16.06 13.60
CA PRO A 311 -15.23 15.88 15.05
C PRO A 311 -14.18 14.92 15.63
N ARG A 312 -13.22 14.44 14.82
CA ARG A 312 -12.15 13.53 15.28
C ARG A 312 -10.83 14.19 15.63
N CYS A 313 -10.52 15.39 15.11
CA CYS A 313 -9.24 16.05 15.42
C CYS A 313 -9.24 16.88 16.72
N ALA A 314 -10.40 17.41 17.14
CA ALA A 314 -10.49 18.24 18.35
C ALA A 314 -10.15 17.49 19.64
N ARG A 315 -10.31 16.16 19.68
CA ARG A 315 -10.07 15.36 20.91
C ARG A 315 -8.59 15.13 21.23
N ARG A 316 -7.67 15.20 20.25
CA ARG A 316 -6.25 14.84 20.46
C ARG A 316 -5.31 16.00 20.77
N VAL A 317 -5.73 17.24 20.49
CA VAL A 317 -4.92 18.44 20.77
C VAL A 317 -5.21 18.98 22.17
N GLY A 318 -6.47 18.89 22.64
CA GLY A 318 -6.85 19.31 23.99
C GLY A 318 -6.17 18.53 25.13
N GLU A 319 -5.88 17.24 24.95
CA GLU A 319 -5.24 16.43 26.00
C GLU A 319 -3.72 16.64 26.12
N ARG A 320 -3.07 17.13 25.07
CA ARG A 320 -1.60 17.31 25.07
C ARG A 320 -1.16 18.66 25.67
N VAL A 321 -2.01 19.67 25.61
CA VAL A 321 -1.76 20.98 26.24
C VAL A 321 -2.01 20.93 27.76
N VAL A 322 -3.03 20.19 28.23
CA VAL A 322 -3.36 20.11 29.66
C VAL A 322 -2.32 19.31 30.47
N ARG A 323 -1.61 18.36 29.85
CA ARG A 323 -0.53 17.63 30.54
C ARG A 323 0.82 18.37 30.58
N GLY A 324 1.03 19.37 29.71
CA GLY A 324 2.25 20.17 29.67
C GLY A 324 2.35 21.23 30.77
N CYS A 325 1.22 21.69 31.33
CA CYS A 325 1.21 22.71 32.38
C CYS A 325 1.27 22.16 33.82
N ARG A 326 1.28 20.84 34.04
CA ARG A 326 1.34 20.23 35.39
C ARG A 326 2.73 19.75 35.83
N ARG A 327 3.77 19.93 35.01
CA ARG A 327 5.16 19.63 35.37
C ARG A 327 6.05 20.83 35.09
N SER A 328 6.04 21.78 36.01
CA SER A 328 7.15 22.70 36.19
C SER A 328 7.32 22.88 37.70
N PRO A 329 8.33 22.26 38.35
CA PRO A 329 8.73 22.67 39.68
C PRO A 329 9.54 23.97 39.56
N ALA A 330 9.25 24.89 40.47
CA ALA A 330 9.91 26.17 40.63
C ALA A 330 11.41 26.02 40.94
N ALA A 331 12.18 27.00 40.49
CA ALA A 331 13.57 27.23 40.86
C ALA A 331 13.70 27.75 42.30
N GLU A 332 14.83 27.44 42.96
CA GLU A 332 15.59 28.19 44.00
C GLU A 332 16.61 27.21 44.69
N PRO A 333 17.70 27.65 45.35
CA PRO A 333 19.02 27.79 44.72
C PRO A 333 20.17 26.97 45.39
N PHE A 334 21.37 27.13 44.82
CA PHE A 334 22.70 26.62 45.19
C PHE A 334 23.02 26.46 46.70
N HIS A 335 23.62 25.32 47.08
CA HIS A 335 24.83 25.27 47.92
C HIS A 335 25.46 23.86 48.00
N GLY A 336 26.80 23.80 47.91
CA GLY A 336 27.70 22.91 48.66
C GLY A 336 27.73 21.42 48.29
N GLY A 337 28.82 21.00 47.63
CA GLY A 337 29.18 19.58 47.53
C GLY A 337 29.94 19.09 48.77
N GLU A 338 29.80 17.81 49.08
CA GLU A 338 30.81 16.98 49.76
C GLU A 338 30.45 15.49 49.54
N ARG A 339 31.46 14.62 49.65
CA ARG A 339 31.54 13.24 49.15
C ARG A 339 31.00 12.17 50.13
N ASP A 340 30.96 10.96 49.56
CA ASP A 340 31.26 9.64 50.16
C ASP A 340 30.12 8.70 50.58
N GLY A 341 30.28 7.44 50.14
CA GLY A 341 29.98 6.27 50.99
C GLY A 341 28.73 5.43 50.67
N SER A 342 28.92 4.34 49.91
CA SER A 342 28.08 3.12 49.88
C SER A 342 28.15 2.35 51.23
N PRO A 343 27.55 1.15 51.46
CA PRO A 343 26.45 0.40 50.84
C PRO A 343 25.49 -0.28 51.89
N ALA A 344 24.67 -1.25 51.44
CA ALA A 344 24.02 -2.39 52.15
C ALA A 344 22.52 -2.20 52.51
N ALA A 345 21.57 -2.89 51.86
CA ALA A 345 21.21 -4.32 51.88
C ALA A 345 20.34 -4.71 53.09
N GLY A 346 19.12 -5.21 52.84
CA GLY A 346 18.33 -5.94 53.84
C GLY A 346 16.81 -5.98 53.63
N HIS A 347 16.34 -7.15 53.19
CA HIS A 347 15.11 -7.85 53.59
C HIS A 347 13.68 -7.44 53.14
N VAL A 348 13.09 -8.40 52.40
CA VAL A 348 11.67 -8.80 52.16
C VAL A 348 11.23 -9.66 53.38
N PRO A 349 9.95 -9.76 53.84
CA PRO A 349 8.84 -10.38 53.07
C PRO A 349 7.36 -10.02 53.34
N LEU A 350 6.52 -10.39 52.34
CA LEU A 350 5.17 -11.04 52.28
C LEU A 350 4.29 -10.99 53.57
N GLU A 351 2.96 -10.83 53.58
CA GLU A 351 1.88 -11.44 52.78
C GLU A 351 0.51 -10.79 53.17
N GLN A 352 -0.46 -10.67 52.25
CA GLN A 352 -1.82 -11.27 52.27
C GLN A 352 -3.00 -10.29 52.53
N ASN A 353 -3.84 -10.06 51.50
CA ASN A 353 -5.29 -10.32 51.55
C ASN A 353 -5.98 -9.94 50.22
N GLU A 354 -6.58 -10.94 49.59
CA GLU A 354 -7.69 -10.86 48.64
C GLU A 354 -9.04 -10.98 49.44
N PRO A 355 -10.28 -10.89 48.88
CA PRO A 355 -10.65 -11.10 47.47
C PRO A 355 -11.79 -10.21 46.87
N VAL A 356 -12.09 -10.49 45.59
CA VAL A 356 -13.40 -10.46 44.87
C VAL A 356 -13.77 -9.26 43.96
N ASN A 357 -13.77 -9.58 42.63
CA ASN A 357 -14.66 -9.21 41.49
C ASN A 357 -15.06 -7.75 41.23
N GLU A 358 -15.23 -7.24 40.00
CA GLU A 358 -15.46 -7.83 38.67
C GLU A 358 -15.24 -6.71 37.62
N GLY A 359 -14.83 -7.03 36.37
CA GLY A 359 -14.89 -6.05 35.26
C GLY A 359 -13.82 -6.14 34.16
N ILE A 360 -13.54 -7.35 33.68
CA ILE A 360 -12.77 -7.70 32.47
C ILE A 360 -13.64 -7.34 31.22
N CYS A 361 -13.21 -6.94 30.00
CA CYS A 361 -12.04 -7.32 29.21
C CYS A 361 -11.75 -6.35 28.05
N ASN A 362 -10.46 -6.13 27.81
CA ASN A 362 -9.85 -5.83 26.51
C ASN A 362 -9.48 -7.18 25.83
N VAL A 363 -9.54 -7.27 24.49
CA VAL A 363 -9.08 -8.46 23.74
C VAL A 363 -7.89 -8.07 22.85
N THR A 364 -6.75 -8.74 23.01
CA THR A 364 -5.84 -9.08 21.90
C THR A 364 -4.86 -10.20 22.28
N LEU A 365 -4.75 -11.17 21.36
CA LEU A 365 -3.67 -12.15 21.12
C LEU A 365 -3.54 -13.26 22.18
N ARG A 366 -3.39 -14.55 21.88
CA ARG A 366 -2.59 -15.20 20.84
C ARG A 366 -3.07 -16.65 20.65
N GLN A 367 -2.61 -17.20 19.53
CA GLN A 367 -2.78 -18.49 18.88
C GLN A 367 -2.43 -19.76 19.71
N SER A 368 -3.08 -20.87 19.30
CA SER A 368 -2.71 -22.30 19.39
C SER A 368 -2.63 -22.98 20.77
N GLU A 369 -3.59 -23.85 21.09
CA GLU A 369 -3.48 -25.32 21.00
C GLU A 369 -4.85 -25.96 21.38
N LEU A 370 -5.28 -26.94 20.57
CA LEU A 370 -6.41 -27.85 20.82
C LEU A 370 -5.78 -29.22 21.08
N PRO A 371 -6.26 -30.00 22.07
CA PRO A 371 -7.29 -30.96 21.70
C PRO A 371 -8.32 -31.20 22.82
N ASN A 372 -9.58 -31.43 22.45
CA ASN A 372 -10.57 -31.94 23.38
C ASN A 372 -11.32 -33.11 22.74
N TYR A 373 -11.26 -34.26 23.46
CA TYR A 373 -12.37 -35.13 23.84
C TYR A 373 -13.14 -35.90 22.74
N LEU A 374 -13.65 -37.13 22.93
CA LEU A 374 -13.91 -37.97 24.12
C LEU A 374 -14.23 -39.42 23.67
N CYS A 375 -14.03 -40.38 24.60
CA CYS A 375 -14.75 -41.65 24.86
C CYS A 375 -15.05 -42.65 23.72
N GLY A 376 -14.87 -43.96 23.88
CA GLY A 376 -14.55 -44.80 25.03
C GLY A 376 -14.86 -46.28 24.71
N SER A 377 -14.18 -47.18 25.41
CA SER A 377 -14.46 -48.62 25.68
C SER A 377 -14.65 -49.60 24.51
N SER A 378 -13.75 -50.59 24.37
CA SER A 378 -13.91 -51.98 24.88
C SER A 378 -12.97 -52.97 24.15
N GLU A 379 -12.24 -53.78 24.92
CA GLU A 379 -11.74 -55.15 24.60
C GLU A 379 -10.80 -55.33 23.39
N SER A 380 -9.99 -56.36 23.22
CA SER A 380 -9.32 -57.40 24.00
C SER A 380 -8.37 -58.05 22.98
N GLU A 381 -7.22 -58.55 23.45
CA GLU A 381 -6.41 -59.62 22.82
C GLU A 381 -5.52 -59.37 21.57
N ARG A 382 -4.23 -59.60 21.84
CA ARG A 382 -3.28 -60.51 21.15
C ARG A 382 -3.34 -60.58 19.62
N ALA A 383 -2.27 -60.14 18.96
CA ALA A 383 -1.14 -60.96 18.52
C ALA A 383 -0.29 -60.16 17.54
#